data_AF-A0A8J2TNQ0-F1
#
_entry.id   AF-A0A8J2TNQ0-F1
#
_cell.length_a   1.000
_cell.length_b   1.000
_cell.length_c   1.000
_cell.angle_alpha   90.00
_cell.angle_beta   90.00
_cell.angle_gamma   90.00
#
_symmetry.space_group_name_H-M   'P 1'
#
loop_
_entity.id
_entity.type
_entity.pdbx_description
1 polymer ?
#
loop_
_entity_poly.entity_id
_entity_poly.type
_entity_poly.pdbx_seq_one_letter_code
_entity_poly.pdbx_strand_id
1 'polypeptide(L)'
;MRLNQSQPISKLVKNFHIQKLNNDLPIQEKQHQPIFNKQELWILFLKEFKFMYGVNFIKSDENINNIKILFCYFLRDNEFFNCNNLISSLSNPTFKKGLLVLGGYGIGKTAYFKVFEKIFNDSRCLRFKRYGAKELVSKYEACITPFDKSYMMDKIARPRLFIDDINSERIASNYGSCDVIEEILFNQNENNHITYVTCNHTNSESSVDKTLCDLGIRYGGRLHDRFFEMFNIVEFKGKSLRR
;
A
#
# COMPACT_ATOMS: atom_id res chain seq x y z
N MET A 1 58.93 24.14 1.62
CA MET A 1 58.88 22.77 1.04
C MET A 1 58.14 21.87 2.03
N ARG A 2 56.83 21.63 1.84
CA ARG A 2 56.04 20.76 2.73
C ARG A 2 56.11 19.33 2.20
N LEU A 3 56.75 18.44 2.96
CA LEU A 3 56.82 17.00 2.68
C LEU A 3 55.44 16.39 2.89
N ASN A 4 54.78 15.97 1.80
CA ASN A 4 53.60 15.11 1.89
C ASN A 4 54.05 13.71 2.31
N GLN A 5 53.81 13.35 3.57
CA GLN A 5 53.93 11.96 4.01
C GLN A 5 52.69 11.19 3.54
N SER A 6 52.87 10.25 2.61
CA SER A 6 51.81 9.35 2.18
C SER A 6 51.50 8.34 3.30
N GLN A 7 50.23 8.24 3.68
CA GLN A 7 49.77 7.21 4.61
C GLN A 7 49.69 5.85 3.87
N PRO A 8 50.22 4.75 4.44
CA PRO A 8 50.13 3.45 3.80
C PRO A 8 48.68 2.96 3.73
N ILE A 9 48.28 2.45 2.56
CA ILE A 9 46.93 1.96 2.23
C ILE A 9 46.40 0.97 3.28
N SER A 10 47.29 0.18 3.89
CA SER A 10 46.94 -0.77 4.95
C SER A 10 46.36 -0.12 6.22
N LYS A 11 46.78 1.10 6.57
CA LYS A 11 46.17 1.88 7.68
C LYS A 11 44.79 2.41 7.31
N LEU A 12 44.61 2.84 6.06
CA LEU A 12 43.32 3.29 5.53
C LEU A 12 42.29 2.16 5.52
N VAL A 13 42.67 0.96 5.07
CA VAL A 13 41.79 -0.22 5.04
C VAL A 13 41.40 -0.69 6.43
N LYS A 14 42.32 -0.66 7.41
CA LYS A 14 42.01 -0.97 8.81
C LYS A 14 41.01 0.02 9.42
N ASN A 15 41.19 1.33 9.15
CA ASN A 15 40.26 2.35 9.63
C ASN A 15 38.86 2.18 9.00
N PHE A 16 38.78 1.80 7.72
CA PHE A 16 37.51 1.48 7.06
C PHE A 16 36.81 0.26 7.66
N HIS A 17 37.54 -0.81 7.98
CA HIS A 17 36.96 -2.00 8.60
C HIS A 17 36.48 -1.75 10.04
N ILE A 18 37.22 -0.95 10.82
CA ILE A 18 36.83 -0.59 12.20
C ILE A 18 35.58 0.31 12.18
N GLN A 19 35.48 1.25 11.23
CA GLN A 19 34.27 2.05 11.07
C GLN A 19 33.05 1.21 10.64
N LYS A 20 33.24 0.17 9.82
CA LYS A 20 32.16 -0.73 9.42
C LYS A 20 31.64 -1.56 10.60
N LEU A 21 32.53 -2.12 11.42
CA LEU A 21 32.18 -2.92 12.60
C LEU A 21 31.48 -2.10 13.70
N ASN A 22 31.80 -0.80 13.84
CA ASN A 22 31.14 0.07 14.82
C ASN A 22 29.74 0.56 14.36
N ASN A 23 29.40 0.41 13.08
CA ASN A 23 28.08 0.78 12.54
C ASN A 23 27.08 -0.39 12.55
N ASP A 24 27.52 -1.60 12.90
CA ASP A 24 26.69 -2.81 12.99
C ASP A 24 26.18 -3.07 14.43
N LEU A 25 26.15 -2.04 15.29
CA LEU A 25 25.35 -2.10 16.51
C LEU A 25 23.87 -2.10 16.10
N PRO A 26 23.01 -2.96 16.68
CA PRO A 26 21.60 -2.99 16.34
C PRO A 26 21.03 -1.58 16.59
N ILE A 27 20.60 -0.93 15.51
CA ILE A 27 19.80 0.28 15.59
C ILE A 27 18.56 -0.13 16.37
N GLN A 28 18.54 0.17 17.67
CA GLN A 28 17.32 0.13 18.45
C GLN A 28 16.36 1.04 17.70
N GLU A 29 15.33 0.45 17.09
CA GLU A 29 14.25 1.20 16.45
C GLU A 29 13.75 2.20 17.50
N LYS A 30 14.13 3.47 17.37
CA LYS A 30 13.56 4.53 18.19
C LYS A 30 12.06 4.41 18.00
N GLN A 31 11.36 4.01 19.05
CA GLN A 31 9.90 3.98 19.07
C GLN A 31 9.44 5.43 18.85
N HIS A 32 9.20 5.79 17.58
CA HIS A 32 8.54 7.03 17.25
C HIS A 32 7.17 6.95 17.91
N GLN A 33 6.88 7.87 18.83
CA GLN A 33 5.54 7.99 19.39
C GLN A 33 4.54 8.11 18.23
N PRO A 34 3.41 7.38 18.29
CA PRO A 34 2.45 7.37 17.21
C PRO A 34 1.91 8.80 17.02
N ILE A 35 1.88 9.27 15.77
CA ILE A 35 1.44 10.64 15.41
C ILE A 35 0.01 10.91 15.88
N PHE A 36 -0.80 9.86 15.96
CA PHE A 36 -2.17 9.90 16.43
C PHE A 36 -2.38 8.77 17.43
N ASN A 37 -3.16 8.99 18.47
CA ASN A 37 -3.81 7.89 19.19
C ASN A 37 -5.13 7.46 18.50
N LYS A 38 -5.70 6.32 18.90
CA LYS A 38 -6.95 5.78 18.31
C LYS A 38 -8.11 6.79 18.37
N GLN A 39 -8.25 7.49 19.49
CA GLN A 39 -9.36 8.43 19.72
C GLN A 39 -9.21 9.68 18.85
N GLU A 40 -8.00 10.23 18.74
CA GLU A 40 -7.69 11.36 17.86
C GLU A 40 -7.96 11.03 16.40
N LEU A 41 -7.45 9.89 15.93
CA LEU A 41 -7.68 9.45 14.55
C LEU A 41 -9.18 9.22 14.28
N TRP A 42 -9.93 8.76 15.28
CA TRP A 42 -11.37 8.52 15.14
C TRP A 42 -12.15 9.84 15.00
N ILE A 43 -11.82 10.83 15.82
CA ILE A 43 -12.42 12.17 15.74
C ILE A 43 -12.10 12.81 14.39
N LEU A 44 -10.84 12.74 13.95
CA LEU A 44 -10.42 13.26 12.64
C LEU A 44 -11.13 12.54 11.49
N PHE A 45 -11.23 11.21 11.57
CA PHE A 45 -11.94 10.41 10.57
C PHE A 45 -13.40 10.82 10.46
N LEU A 46 -14.15 10.90 11.57
CA LEU A 46 -15.56 11.28 11.54
C LEU A 46 -15.76 12.70 10.98
N LYS A 47 -14.89 13.64 11.35
CA LYS A 47 -14.92 15.03 10.87
C LYS A 47 -14.68 15.09 9.36
N GLU A 48 -13.58 14.48 8.89
CA GLU A 48 -13.19 14.51 7.48
C GLU A 48 -14.17 13.72 6.61
N PHE A 49 -14.66 12.56 7.08
CA PHE A 49 -15.69 11.79 6.39
C PHE A 49 -16.96 12.63 6.17
N LYS A 50 -17.45 13.30 7.22
CA LYS A 50 -18.63 14.17 7.10
C LYS A 50 -18.37 15.34 6.17
N PHE A 51 -17.18 15.94 6.23
CA PHE A 51 -16.79 17.04 5.35
C PHE A 51 -16.77 16.61 3.87
N MET A 52 -16.16 15.46 3.56
CA MET A 52 -16.01 14.96 2.20
C MET A 52 -17.30 14.43 1.58
N TYR A 53 -18.16 13.78 2.37
CA TYR A 53 -19.35 13.07 1.86
C TYR A 53 -20.68 13.73 2.23
N GLY A 54 -20.68 14.77 3.06
CA GLY A 54 -21.91 15.47 3.49
C GLY A 54 -22.82 14.66 4.41
N VAL A 55 -22.41 13.44 4.81
CA VAL A 55 -23.20 12.52 5.64
C VAL A 55 -22.38 12.01 6.81
N ASN A 56 -23.06 11.69 7.92
CA ASN A 56 -22.39 11.07 9.07
C ASN A 56 -22.00 9.62 8.73
N PHE A 57 -20.89 9.17 9.28
CA PHE A 57 -20.47 7.77 9.19
C PHE A 57 -21.50 6.84 9.85
N ILE A 58 -21.88 5.77 9.14
CA ILE A 58 -22.85 4.78 9.62
C ILE A 58 -22.12 3.77 10.51
N LYS A 59 -22.41 3.80 11.82
CA LYS A 59 -21.78 2.96 12.84
C LYS A 59 -22.48 1.59 12.99
N SER A 60 -22.54 0.79 11.93
CA SER A 60 -22.88 -0.63 12.04
C SER A 60 -21.67 -1.45 12.50
N ASP A 61 -21.90 -2.62 13.10
CA ASP A 61 -20.80 -3.51 13.52
C ASP A 61 -19.86 -3.86 12.36
N GLU A 62 -20.41 -4.12 11.17
CA GLU A 62 -19.62 -4.38 9.95
C GLU A 62 -18.75 -3.18 9.56
N ASN A 63 -19.32 -1.98 9.52
CA ASN A 63 -18.58 -0.77 9.15
C ASN A 63 -17.49 -0.43 10.18
N ILE A 64 -17.79 -0.63 11.47
CA ILE A 64 -16.84 -0.44 12.57
C ILE A 64 -15.69 -1.45 12.46
N ASN A 65 -15.98 -2.72 12.17
CA ASN A 65 -14.94 -3.74 12.01
C ASN A 65 -14.06 -3.47 10.77
N ASN A 66 -14.68 -3.10 9.64
CA ASN A 66 -13.95 -2.74 8.41
C ASN A 66 -13.01 -1.56 8.62
N ILE A 67 -13.41 -0.53 9.37
CA ILE A 67 -12.54 0.62 9.62
C ILE A 67 -11.51 0.36 10.73
N LYS A 68 -11.87 -0.43 11.76
CA LYS A 68 -11.00 -0.78 12.88
C LYS A 68 -9.70 -1.42 12.40
N ILE A 69 -9.75 -2.33 11.44
CA ILE A 69 -8.54 -2.98 10.93
C ILE A 69 -7.58 -1.97 10.25
N LEU A 70 -8.12 -0.96 9.54
CA LEU A 70 -7.30 0.11 8.95
C LEU A 70 -6.65 0.97 10.04
N PHE A 71 -7.39 1.31 11.10
CA PHE A 71 -6.85 2.03 12.25
C PHE A 71 -5.70 1.27 12.88
N CYS A 72 -5.91 -0.02 13.19
CA CYS A 72 -4.89 -0.84 13.80
C CYS A 72 -3.64 -0.95 12.91
N TYR A 73 -3.83 -1.10 11.60
CA TYR A 73 -2.73 -1.14 10.64
C TYR A 73 -1.93 0.17 10.61
N PHE A 74 -2.58 1.31 10.38
CA PHE A 74 -1.89 2.60 10.25
C PHE A 74 -1.24 3.08 11.55
N LEU A 75 -1.82 2.71 12.70
CA LEU A 75 -1.26 3.01 14.02
C LEU A 75 -0.21 1.99 14.48
N ARG A 76 0.08 0.96 13.68
CA ARG A 76 0.96 -0.17 14.04
C ARG A 76 0.56 -0.82 15.37
N ASP A 77 -0.74 -0.96 15.59
CA ASP A 77 -1.31 -1.59 16.77
C ASP A 77 -1.42 -3.11 16.58
N ASN A 78 -0.87 -3.89 17.51
CA ASN A 78 -0.86 -5.34 17.48
C ASN A 78 -2.27 -5.97 17.46
N GLU A 79 -3.32 -5.24 17.86
CA GLU A 79 -4.71 -5.65 17.68
C GLU A 79 -5.06 -5.94 16.20
N PHE A 80 -4.30 -5.36 15.26
CA PHE A 80 -4.36 -5.68 13.83
C PHE A 80 -4.34 -7.18 13.56
N PHE A 81 -3.45 -7.92 14.21
CA PHE A 81 -3.24 -9.36 13.98
C PHE A 81 -4.41 -10.23 14.47
N ASN A 82 -5.31 -9.66 15.29
CA ASN A 82 -6.47 -10.33 15.85
C ASN A 82 -7.79 -9.83 15.25
N CYS A 83 -7.74 -8.97 14.22
CA CYS A 83 -8.93 -8.45 13.59
C CYS A 83 -9.64 -9.51 12.75
N ASN A 84 -10.96 -9.67 12.92
CA ASN A 84 -11.77 -10.66 12.18
C ASN A 84 -11.76 -10.48 10.65
N ASN A 85 -11.43 -9.27 10.18
CA ASN A 85 -11.31 -8.95 8.76
C ASN A 85 -9.96 -9.35 8.17
N LEU A 86 -8.96 -9.72 8.99
CA LEU A 86 -7.64 -10.13 8.55
C LEU A 86 -7.66 -11.61 8.17
N ILE A 87 -7.20 -11.93 6.96
CA ILE A 87 -7.11 -13.31 6.47
C ILE A 87 -5.67 -13.81 6.66
N SER A 88 -5.39 -14.34 7.86
CA SER A 88 -4.06 -14.84 8.22
C SER A 88 -3.75 -16.25 7.69
N SER A 89 -4.76 -17.01 7.27
CA SER A 89 -4.58 -18.36 6.74
C SER A 89 -3.83 -18.40 5.41
N LEU A 90 -3.85 -17.31 4.66
CA LEU A 90 -3.29 -17.22 3.30
C LEU A 90 -1.92 -16.53 3.25
N SER A 91 -1.58 -15.74 4.26
CA SER A 91 -0.27 -15.07 4.32
C SER A 91 0.10 -14.75 5.76
N ASN A 92 1.39 -14.78 6.08
CA ASN A 92 1.88 -14.31 7.37
C ASN A 92 1.75 -12.77 7.45
N PRO A 93 0.88 -12.23 8.32
CA PRO A 93 0.63 -10.80 8.36
C PRO A 93 1.77 -10.04 9.05
N THR A 94 2.16 -8.87 8.54
CA THR A 94 3.18 -7.99 9.16
C THR A 94 2.92 -6.52 8.79
N PHE A 95 3.40 -5.58 9.62
CA PHE A 95 3.37 -4.14 9.27
C PHE A 95 4.38 -3.72 8.19
N LYS A 96 5.27 -4.63 7.76
CA LYS A 96 6.19 -4.38 6.64
C LYS A 96 5.49 -4.52 5.28
N LYS A 97 4.38 -5.28 5.27
CA LYS A 97 3.53 -5.49 4.10
C LYS A 97 2.48 -4.39 3.99
N GLY A 98 2.04 -4.16 2.77
CA GLY A 98 0.88 -3.37 2.41
C GLY A 98 -0.46 -3.97 2.81
N LEU A 99 -1.55 -3.44 2.22
CA LEU A 99 -2.90 -3.96 2.41
C LEU A 99 -3.53 -4.31 1.07
N LEU A 100 -4.05 -5.52 0.93
CA LEU A 100 -4.97 -5.91 -0.14
C LEU A 100 -6.37 -6.01 0.46
N VAL A 101 -7.21 -5.02 0.17
CA VAL A 101 -8.56 -4.91 0.72
C VAL A 101 -9.59 -5.38 -0.30
N LEU A 102 -10.17 -6.55 -0.03
CA LEU A 102 -11.21 -7.20 -0.81
C LEU A 102 -12.58 -6.88 -0.21
N GLY A 103 -13.65 -7.07 -0.99
CA GLY A 103 -15.02 -6.93 -0.50
C GLY A 103 -16.02 -6.58 -1.59
N GLY A 104 -17.31 -6.61 -1.28
CA GLY A 104 -18.38 -6.20 -2.19
C GLY A 104 -18.35 -4.72 -2.62
N TYR A 105 -19.17 -4.40 -3.63
CA TYR A 105 -19.35 -3.04 -4.12
C TYR A 105 -20.03 -2.14 -3.08
N GLY A 106 -19.59 -0.89 -2.97
CA GLY A 106 -20.29 0.13 -2.17
C GLY A 106 -20.14 0.03 -0.66
N ILE A 107 -19.28 -0.84 -0.14
CA ILE A 107 -19.07 -1.05 1.32
C ILE A 107 -18.07 -0.07 1.98
N GLY A 108 -17.59 0.93 1.23
CA GLY A 108 -16.73 2.00 1.77
C GLY A 108 -15.22 1.86 1.58
N LYS A 109 -14.71 0.80 0.91
CA LYS A 109 -13.27 0.59 0.64
C LYS A 109 -12.55 1.86 0.14
N THR A 110 -12.93 2.33 -1.04
CA THR A 110 -12.40 3.57 -1.64
C THR A 110 -12.63 4.80 -0.77
N ALA A 111 -13.78 4.88 -0.09
CA ALA A 111 -14.15 6.05 0.69
C ALA A 111 -13.23 6.21 1.91
N TYR A 112 -12.95 5.12 2.62
CA TYR A 112 -12.12 5.14 3.81
C TYR A 112 -10.68 5.53 3.46
N PHE A 113 -10.09 4.95 2.41
CA PHE A 113 -8.76 5.34 1.98
C PHE A 113 -8.67 6.79 1.50
N LYS A 114 -9.71 7.33 0.84
CA LYS A 114 -9.74 8.76 0.47
C LYS A 114 -9.71 9.67 1.69
N VAL A 115 -10.44 9.32 2.75
CA VAL A 115 -10.42 10.06 4.02
C VAL A 115 -9.04 9.96 4.67
N PHE A 116 -8.43 8.77 4.72
CA PHE A 116 -7.08 8.62 5.24
C PHE A 116 -6.02 9.35 4.42
N GLU A 117 -6.11 9.34 3.09
CA GLU A 117 -5.21 10.12 2.22
C GLU A 117 -5.21 11.60 2.62
N LYS A 118 -6.40 12.13 2.92
CA LYS A 118 -6.57 13.52 3.33
C LYS A 118 -6.06 13.79 4.74
N ILE A 119 -6.38 12.94 5.71
CA ILE A 119 -5.90 13.07 7.11
C ILE A 119 -4.38 12.94 7.20
N PHE A 120 -3.79 12.02 6.45
CA PHE A 120 -2.36 11.75 6.48
C PHE A 120 -1.55 12.64 5.55
N ASN A 121 -2.19 13.57 4.83
CA ASN A 121 -1.51 14.42 3.87
C ASN A 121 -0.34 15.18 4.50
N ASP A 122 -0.40 15.58 5.76
CA ASP A 122 0.69 16.33 6.41
C ASP A 122 1.63 15.43 7.23
N SER A 123 1.34 14.13 7.31
CA SER A 123 2.15 13.14 8.04
C SER A 123 3.17 12.47 7.11
N ARG A 124 4.47 12.78 7.24
CA ARG A 124 5.51 12.18 6.39
C ARG A 124 5.56 10.65 6.46
N CYS A 125 5.23 10.04 7.60
CA CYS A 125 5.31 8.59 7.77
C CYS A 125 4.01 7.85 7.43
N LEU A 126 2.87 8.54 7.29
CA LEU A 126 1.59 7.93 6.92
C LEU A 126 1.09 8.38 5.55
N ARG A 127 1.61 9.48 5.00
CA ARG A 127 1.24 10.01 3.68
C ARG A 127 1.43 8.93 2.63
N PHE A 128 0.35 8.67 1.90
CA PHE A 128 0.34 7.88 0.68
C PHE A 128 -0.37 8.67 -0.42
N LYS A 129 -0.16 8.29 -1.68
CA LYS A 129 -0.87 8.89 -2.81
C LYS A 129 -1.79 7.87 -3.44
N ARG A 130 -3.03 8.27 -3.72
CA ARG A 130 -4.01 7.44 -4.42
C ARG A 130 -3.97 7.66 -5.93
N TYR A 131 -4.13 6.57 -6.66
CA TYR A 131 -4.53 6.54 -8.07
C TYR A 131 -5.63 5.49 -8.28
N GLY A 132 -6.55 5.72 -9.22
CA GLY A 132 -7.45 4.65 -9.68
C GLY A 132 -6.75 3.76 -10.70
N ALA A 133 -7.04 2.46 -10.72
CA ALA A 133 -6.44 1.53 -11.70
C ALA A 133 -6.72 1.98 -13.16
N LYS A 134 -7.98 2.31 -13.47
CA LYS A 134 -8.38 2.88 -14.78
C LYS A 134 -7.69 4.22 -15.08
N GLU A 135 -7.47 5.06 -14.07
CA GLU A 135 -6.78 6.34 -14.23
C GLU A 135 -5.32 6.13 -14.64
N LEU A 136 -4.65 5.14 -14.06
CA LEU A 136 -3.27 4.79 -14.41
C LEU A 136 -3.15 4.30 -15.85
N VAL A 137 -4.07 3.43 -16.27
CA VAL A 137 -4.13 2.96 -17.67
C VAL A 137 -4.33 4.13 -18.63
N SER A 138 -5.29 5.02 -18.36
CA SER A 138 -5.52 6.19 -19.22
C SER A 138 -4.30 7.13 -19.28
N LYS A 139 -3.57 7.31 -18.17
CA LYS A 139 -2.34 8.11 -18.16
C LYS A 139 -1.23 7.45 -18.98
N TYR A 140 -1.10 6.14 -18.89
CA TYR A 140 -0.13 5.38 -19.66
C TYR A 140 -0.41 5.47 -21.16
N GLU A 141 -1.68 5.31 -21.56
CA GLU A 141 -2.10 5.40 -22.96
C GLU A 141 -1.95 6.81 -23.53
N ALA A 142 -2.09 7.85 -22.70
CA ALA A 142 -1.84 9.24 -23.10
C ALA A 142 -0.35 9.56 -23.31
N CYS A 143 0.58 8.71 -22.86
CA CYS A 143 2.00 8.87 -23.12
C CYS A 143 2.34 8.48 -24.56
N ILE A 144 2.99 9.38 -25.30
CA ILE A 144 3.25 9.20 -26.74
C ILE A 144 4.55 8.42 -26.95
N THR A 145 5.59 8.74 -26.18
CA THR A 145 6.91 8.14 -26.36
C THR A 145 7.24 7.10 -25.28
N PRO A 146 8.16 6.16 -25.55
CA PRO A 146 8.70 5.27 -24.51
C PRO A 146 9.30 6.03 -23.32
N PHE A 147 9.90 7.20 -23.57
CA PHE A 147 10.44 8.07 -22.53
C PHE A 147 9.33 8.60 -21.61
N ASP A 148 8.21 9.06 -22.17
CA ASP A 148 7.07 9.55 -21.38
C ASP A 148 6.50 8.45 -20.48
N LYS A 149 6.43 7.22 -21.00
CA LYS A 149 5.97 6.05 -20.25
C LYS A 149 6.90 5.71 -19.09
N SER A 150 8.21 5.65 -19.33
CA SER A 150 9.22 5.45 -18.27
C SER A 150 9.11 6.54 -17.20
N TYR A 151 9.05 7.80 -17.63
CA TYR A 151 8.92 8.94 -16.73
C TYR A 151 7.63 8.88 -15.91
N MET A 152 6.52 8.44 -16.50
CA MET A 152 5.27 8.21 -15.78
C MET A 152 5.43 7.13 -14.69
N MET A 153 6.03 5.98 -15.03
CA MET A 153 6.25 4.88 -14.09
C MET A 153 7.13 5.31 -12.92
N ASP A 154 8.24 5.99 -13.19
CA ASP A 154 9.14 6.53 -12.17
C ASP A 154 8.43 7.52 -11.25
N LYS A 155 7.55 8.36 -11.81
CA LYS A 155 6.77 9.33 -11.04
C LYS A 155 5.69 8.67 -10.17
N ILE A 156 5.14 7.54 -10.59
CA ILE A 156 4.15 6.80 -9.81
C ILE A 156 4.83 6.06 -8.65
N ALA A 157 5.98 5.42 -8.92
CA ALA A 157 6.75 4.70 -7.92
C ALA A 157 7.06 5.59 -6.70
N ARG A 158 6.73 5.10 -5.51
CA ARG A 158 6.87 5.87 -4.26
C ARG A 158 6.78 4.99 -3.02
N PRO A 159 7.34 5.41 -1.88
CA PRO A 159 7.37 4.62 -0.64
C PRO A 159 6.00 4.14 -0.15
N ARG A 160 4.93 4.92 -0.39
CA ARG A 160 3.55 4.55 -0.06
C ARG A 160 2.59 4.91 -1.20
N LEU A 161 2.07 3.90 -1.86
CA LEU A 161 1.16 4.02 -2.99
C LEU A 161 -0.19 3.37 -2.65
N PHE A 162 -1.30 4.00 -3.01
CA PHE A 162 -2.62 3.37 -2.99
C PHE A 162 -3.17 3.26 -4.40
N ILE A 163 -3.47 2.04 -4.86
CA ILE A 163 -4.12 1.79 -6.15
C ILE A 163 -5.54 1.30 -5.89
N ASP A 164 -6.50 2.11 -6.31
CA ASP A 164 -7.91 1.90 -6.04
C ASP A 164 -8.59 1.12 -7.19
N ASP A 165 -9.38 0.12 -6.83
CA ASP A 165 -10.25 -0.66 -7.71
C ASP A 165 -9.49 -1.43 -8.82
N ILE A 166 -8.42 -2.14 -8.42
CA ILE A 166 -7.67 -3.04 -9.32
C ILE A 166 -8.59 -4.17 -9.82
N ASN A 167 -8.24 -4.76 -10.97
CA ASN A 167 -9.03 -5.75 -11.71
C ASN A 167 -10.29 -5.21 -12.42
N SER A 168 -10.55 -3.90 -12.32
CA SER A 168 -11.65 -3.26 -13.04
C SER A 168 -11.19 -2.61 -14.35
N GLU A 169 -9.88 -2.44 -14.52
CA GLU A 169 -9.24 -1.75 -15.63
C GLU A 169 -9.14 -2.62 -16.89
N ARG A 170 -8.78 -2.00 -18.02
CA ARG A 170 -8.49 -2.68 -19.28
C ARG A 170 -6.98 -2.89 -19.41
N ILE A 171 -6.57 -3.87 -20.20
CA ILE A 171 -5.18 -3.98 -20.67
C ILE A 171 -4.91 -2.78 -21.57
N ALA A 172 -3.80 -2.08 -21.33
CA ALA A 172 -3.44 -0.92 -22.12
C ALA A 172 -2.97 -1.38 -23.52
N SER A 173 -3.39 -0.65 -24.55
CA SER A 173 -2.98 -0.92 -25.93
C SER A 173 -2.32 0.32 -26.52
N ASN A 174 -1.01 0.41 -26.40
CA ASN A 174 -0.22 1.45 -27.06
C ASN A 174 1.20 0.91 -27.31
N TYR A 175 1.49 0.52 -28.56
CA TYR A 175 2.71 -0.22 -28.97
C TYR A 175 2.84 -1.64 -28.38
N GLY A 176 1.74 -2.40 -28.37
CA GLY A 176 1.64 -3.74 -27.77
C GLY A 176 0.69 -3.76 -26.57
N SER A 177 0.37 -4.96 -26.08
CA SER A 177 -0.43 -5.15 -24.86
C SER A 177 0.44 -5.04 -23.62
N CYS A 178 0.10 -4.13 -22.70
CA CYS A 178 0.79 -3.95 -21.43
C CYS A 178 -0.23 -3.91 -20.29
N ASP A 179 -0.03 -4.74 -19.26
CA ASP A 179 -0.74 -4.59 -18.01
C ASP A 179 -0.01 -3.58 -17.12
N VAL A 180 -0.48 -2.34 -17.17
CA VAL A 180 0.09 -1.20 -16.46
C VAL A 180 0.09 -1.42 -14.94
N ILE A 181 -0.90 -2.13 -14.41
CA ILE A 181 -1.01 -2.36 -12.97
C ILE A 181 -0.02 -3.43 -12.53
N GLU A 182 0.15 -4.50 -13.32
CA GLU A 182 1.19 -5.50 -13.10
C GLU A 182 2.58 -4.84 -13.00
N GLU A 183 2.92 -3.99 -13.98
CA GLU A 183 4.23 -3.32 -14.03
C GLU A 183 4.45 -2.38 -12.83
N ILE A 184 3.43 -1.62 -12.42
CA ILE A 184 3.52 -0.76 -11.25
C ILE A 184 3.70 -1.57 -9.97
N LEU A 185 2.95 -2.67 -9.80
CA LEU A 185 3.07 -3.54 -8.62
C LEU A 185 4.43 -4.20 -8.55
N PHE A 186 4.95 -4.67 -9.69
CA PHE A 186 6.29 -5.22 -9.81
C PHE A 186 7.35 -4.19 -9.36
N ASN A 187 7.31 -2.97 -9.91
CA ASN A 187 8.24 -1.90 -9.56
C ASN A 187 8.15 -1.51 -8.07
N GLN A 188 6.96 -1.50 -7.49
CA GLN A 188 6.80 -1.24 -6.05
C GLN A 188 7.40 -2.36 -5.20
N ASN A 189 7.25 -3.62 -5.61
CA ASN A 189 7.79 -4.77 -4.90
C ASN A 189 9.33 -4.77 -4.91
N GLU A 190 9.94 -4.58 -6.08
CA GLU A 190 11.40 -4.54 -6.23
C GLU A 190 12.04 -3.44 -5.35
N ASN A 191 11.34 -2.32 -5.17
CA ASN A 191 11.78 -1.22 -4.32
C ASN A 191 11.41 -1.39 -2.83
N ASN A 192 10.81 -2.52 -2.43
CA ASN A 192 10.29 -2.76 -1.08
C ASN A 192 9.35 -1.64 -0.58
N HIS A 193 8.58 -1.03 -1.50
CA HIS A 193 7.63 0.02 -1.16
C HIS A 193 6.33 -0.55 -0.62
N ILE A 194 5.75 0.11 0.40
CA ILE A 194 4.46 -0.28 0.95
C ILE A 194 3.37 0.14 -0.05
N THR A 195 2.56 -0.82 -0.48
CA THR A 195 1.47 -0.56 -1.42
C THR A 195 0.13 -0.96 -0.80
N TYR A 196 -0.90 -0.15 -1.03
CA TYR A 196 -2.27 -0.47 -0.67
C TYR A 196 -3.04 -0.70 -1.96
N VAL A 197 -3.90 -1.70 -1.98
CA VAL A 197 -4.76 -1.97 -3.12
C VAL A 197 -6.17 -2.32 -2.65
N THR A 198 -7.16 -1.92 -3.42
CA THR A 198 -8.56 -2.33 -3.22
C THR A 198 -9.05 -3.09 -4.45
N CYS A 199 -9.83 -4.14 -4.24
CA CYS A 199 -10.43 -4.91 -5.31
C CYS A 199 -11.84 -5.35 -4.89
N ASN A 200 -12.75 -5.53 -5.87
CA ASN A 200 -14.04 -6.16 -5.62
C ASN A 200 -13.94 -7.68 -5.78
N HIS A 201 -14.83 -8.42 -5.14
CA HIS A 201 -14.94 -9.85 -5.45
C HIS A 201 -15.27 -10.05 -6.93
N THR A 202 -14.57 -11.00 -7.55
CA THR A 202 -14.71 -11.37 -8.96
C THR A 202 -15.85 -12.35 -9.20
N ASN A 203 -16.27 -13.05 -8.15
CA ASN A 203 -17.21 -14.16 -8.21
C ASN A 203 -18.48 -13.85 -7.42
N SER A 204 -19.58 -14.48 -7.83
CA SER A 204 -20.89 -14.35 -7.18
C SER A 204 -20.91 -14.86 -5.74
N GLU A 205 -20.04 -15.81 -5.41
CA GLU A 205 -19.89 -16.37 -4.06
C GLU A 205 -19.15 -15.43 -3.10
N SER A 206 -18.56 -14.34 -3.59
CA SER A 206 -17.72 -13.42 -2.80
C SER A 206 -16.57 -14.12 -2.05
N SER A 207 -16.04 -15.20 -2.62
CA SER A 207 -14.92 -15.95 -2.03
C SER A 207 -13.62 -15.18 -2.21
N VAL A 208 -12.90 -14.98 -1.10
CA VAL A 208 -11.55 -14.39 -1.06
C VAL A 208 -10.57 -15.23 -1.88
N ASP A 209 -10.52 -16.55 -1.67
CA ASP A 209 -9.58 -17.45 -2.35
C ASP A 209 -9.72 -17.40 -3.86
N LYS A 210 -10.96 -17.51 -4.36
CA LYS A 210 -11.24 -17.40 -5.80
C LYS A 210 -10.85 -16.03 -6.35
N THR A 211 -11.13 -14.96 -5.60
CA THR A 211 -10.75 -13.60 -6.01
C THR A 211 -9.23 -13.46 -6.14
N LEU A 212 -8.46 -14.01 -5.20
CA LEU A 212 -7.00 -14.00 -5.25
C LEU A 212 -6.45 -14.85 -6.41
N CYS A 213 -7.06 -16.01 -6.67
CA CYS A 213 -6.72 -16.84 -7.82
C CYS A 213 -6.95 -16.09 -9.13
N ASP A 214 -8.11 -15.44 -9.30
CA ASP A 214 -8.43 -14.64 -10.49
C ASP A 214 -7.46 -13.47 -10.68
N LEU A 215 -7.05 -12.81 -9.60
CA LEU A 215 -6.01 -11.77 -9.64
C LEU A 215 -4.67 -12.35 -10.10
N GLY A 216 -4.29 -13.52 -9.60
CA GLY A 216 -3.07 -14.23 -10.01
C GLY A 216 -3.08 -14.65 -11.47
N ILE A 217 -4.24 -15.08 -11.99
CA ILE A 217 -4.40 -15.41 -13.42
C ILE A 217 -4.25 -14.15 -14.28
N ARG A 218 -4.89 -13.05 -13.88
CA ARG A 218 -4.87 -11.79 -14.63
C ARG A 218 -3.48 -11.18 -14.73
N TYR A 219 -2.79 -11.02 -13.61
CA TYR A 219 -1.49 -10.35 -13.56
C TYR A 219 -0.30 -11.33 -13.66
N GLY A 220 -0.58 -12.58 -14.05
CA GLY A 220 0.42 -13.63 -14.23
C GLY A 220 0.82 -14.36 -12.94
N GLY A 221 1.17 -15.64 -13.10
CA GLY A 221 1.48 -16.53 -11.98
C GLY A 221 2.65 -16.07 -11.10
N ARG A 222 3.58 -15.26 -11.63
CA ARG A 222 4.65 -14.66 -10.83
C ARG A 222 4.16 -13.57 -9.88
N LEU A 223 3.05 -12.90 -10.19
CA LEU A 223 2.48 -11.88 -9.32
C LEU A 223 1.60 -12.51 -8.23
N HIS A 224 1.01 -13.69 -8.46
CA HIS A 224 0.25 -14.44 -7.46
C HIS A 224 1.01 -14.61 -6.14
N ASP A 225 2.23 -15.15 -6.19
CA ASP A 225 3.05 -15.34 -4.99
C ASP A 225 3.47 -14.00 -4.38
N ARG A 226 3.76 -13.00 -5.22
CA ARG A 226 4.08 -11.64 -4.78
C ARG A 226 2.92 -10.95 -4.09
N PHE A 227 1.66 -11.26 -4.37
CA PHE A 227 0.55 -10.70 -3.61
C PHE A 227 0.65 -11.10 -2.13
N PHE A 228 1.00 -12.35 -1.82
CA PHE A 228 1.17 -12.80 -0.44
C PHE A 228 2.43 -12.24 0.22
N GLU A 229 3.46 -11.92 -0.56
CA GLU A 229 4.67 -11.23 -0.08
C GLU A 229 4.42 -9.75 0.20
N MET A 230 3.69 -9.06 -0.68
CA MET A 230 3.47 -7.61 -0.64
C MET A 230 2.38 -7.19 0.33
N PHE A 231 1.36 -8.02 0.56
CA PHE A 231 0.15 -7.57 1.23
C PHE A 231 -0.24 -8.39 2.44
N ASN A 232 -0.84 -7.71 3.41
CA ASN A 232 -1.78 -8.33 4.34
C ASN A 232 -3.15 -8.37 3.67
N ILE A 233 -3.77 -9.55 3.63
CA ILE A 233 -5.07 -9.74 2.98
C ILE A 233 -6.18 -9.40 3.97
N VAL A 234 -7.06 -8.49 3.56
CA VAL A 234 -8.16 -7.99 4.38
C VAL A 234 -9.46 -8.09 3.61
N GLU A 235 -10.50 -8.62 4.25
CA GLU A 235 -11.84 -8.71 3.68
C GLU A 235 -12.77 -7.72 4.38
N PHE A 236 -13.33 -6.77 3.63
CA PHE A 236 -14.41 -5.91 4.10
C PHE A 236 -15.76 -6.58 3.87
N LYS A 237 -16.60 -6.53 4.91
CA LYS A 237 -17.93 -7.16 4.91
C LYS A 237 -19.05 -6.13 4.97
N GLY A 238 -20.24 -6.55 4.55
CA GLY A 238 -21.47 -5.77 4.69
C GLY A 238 -22.15 -5.40 3.38
N LYS A 239 -23.26 -4.67 3.51
CA LYS A 239 -24.13 -4.29 2.38
C LYS A 239 -23.64 -3.01 1.70
N SER A 240 -23.95 -2.88 0.40
CA SER A 240 -23.69 -1.65 -0.35
C SER A 240 -24.40 -0.47 0.31
N LEU A 241 -23.65 0.61 0.54
CA LEU A 241 -24.16 1.88 1.06
C LEU A 241 -24.50 2.87 -0.07
N ARG A 242 -24.29 2.48 -1.33
CA ARG A 242 -24.74 3.28 -2.49
C ARG A 242 -26.27 3.19 -2.56
N ARG A 243 -26.92 4.35 -2.59
CA ARG A 243 -28.36 4.50 -2.87
C ARG A 243 -28.56 4.83 -4.34
#